data_AF-A0A931UIT4-F1
#
_entry.id   AF-A0A931UIT4-F1
#
_cell.length_a   1.000
_cell.length_b   1.000
_cell.length_c   1.000
_cell.angle_alpha   90.00
_cell.angle_beta   90.00
_cell.angle_gamma   90.00
#
_symmetry.space_group_name_H-M   'P 1'
#
loop_
_entity.id
_entity.type
_entity.pdbx_description
1 polymer ?
#
loop_
_entity_poly.entity_id
_entity_poly.type
_entity_poly.pdbx_seq_one_letter_code
_entity_poly.pdbx_strand_id
1 'polypeptide(L)' 'PAIEMALAHTEEVEGLKEKIEDLKETIENRKVIEKAKGLLMERDRLGEADAYRVMQKLAMDKRKTLRQVADGILKGA' A
#
# COMPACT_ATOMS: atom_id res chain seq x y z
N PRO A 1 3.99 -33.10 -25.89
CA PRO A 1 2.69 -33.08 -25.19
C PRO A 1 2.78 -32.99 -23.66
N ALA A 2 3.36 -33.98 -22.93
CA ALA A 2 3.38 -33.93 -21.46
C ALA A 2 4.28 -32.83 -20.87
N ILE A 3 5.45 -32.58 -21.49
CA ILE A 3 6.40 -31.55 -21.04
C ILE A 3 5.82 -30.14 -21.26
N GLU A 4 5.17 -29.89 -22.39
CA GLU A 4 4.55 -28.59 -22.71
C GLU A 4 3.41 -28.26 -21.73
N MET A 5 2.58 -29.23 -21.38
CA MET A 5 1.52 -29.05 -20.38
C MET A 5 2.08 -28.78 -18.98
N ALA A 6 3.18 -29.44 -18.60
CA ALA A 6 3.84 -29.21 -17.32
C ALA A 6 4.45 -27.81 -17.23
N LEU A 7 5.03 -27.30 -18.32
CA LEU A 7 5.57 -25.93 -18.39
C LEU A 7 4.45 -24.88 -18.27
N ALA A 8 3.38 -25.01 -19.06
CA ALA A 8 2.23 -24.11 -18.99
C ALA A 8 1.60 -24.06 -17.59
N HIS A 9 1.45 -25.22 -16.94
CA HIS A 9 0.95 -25.28 -15.57
C HIS A 9 1.88 -24.59 -14.57
N THR A 10 3.20 -24.68 -14.77
CA THR A 10 4.18 -24.02 -13.92
C THR A 10 4.08 -22.50 -14.04
N GLU A 11 3.99 -21.97 -15.26
CA GLU A 11 3.81 -20.54 -15.53
C GLU A 11 2.51 -20.00 -14.90
N GLU A 12 1.41 -20.75 -15.01
CA GLU A 12 0.14 -20.39 -14.36
C GLU A 12 0.27 -20.31 -12.84
N VAL A 13 0.93 -21.29 -12.22
CA VAL A 13 1.16 -21.32 -10.76
C VAL A 13 2.05 -20.17 -10.31
N GLU A 14 3.09 -19.84 -11.08
CA GLU A 14 3.95 -18.69 -10.81
C GLU A 14 3.17 -17.38 -10.89
N GLY A 15 2.39 -17.18 -11.95
CA GLY A 15 1.55 -15.99 -12.08
C GLY A 15 0.49 -15.85 -10.98
N LEU A 16 -0.01 -16.97 -10.43
CA LEU A 16 -0.90 -16.93 -9.26
C LEU A 16 -0.16 -16.55 -7.97
N LYS A 17 1.08 -17.03 -7.80
CA LYS A 17 1.91 -16.65 -6.63
C LYS A 17 2.24 -15.16 -6.64
N GLU A 18 2.60 -14.60 -7.78
CA GLU A 18 2.85 -13.16 -7.95
C GLU A 18 1.61 -12.34 -7.57
N LYS A 19 0.42 -12.71 -8.07
CA LYS A 19 -0.84 -12.04 -7.71
C LYS A 19 -1.11 -12.09 -6.21
N ILE A 20 -0.83 -13.21 -5.55
CA ILE A 20 -1.00 -13.35 -4.10
C ILE A 20 -0.04 -12.39 -3.37
N GLU A 21 1.20 -12.26 -3.84
CA GLU A 21 2.18 -11.35 -3.27
C GLU A 21 1.76 -9.88 -3.44
N ASP A 22 1.35 -9.48 -4.64
CA ASP A 22 0.84 -8.13 -4.93
C ASP A 22 -0.36 -7.75 -4.05
N LEU A 23 -1.29 -8.69 -3.85
CA LEU A 23 -2.45 -8.49 -2.99
C LEU A 23 -2.05 -8.36 -1.52
N LYS A 24 -1.09 -9.16 -1.05
CA LYS A 24 -0.55 -9.03 0.30
C LYS A 24 0.11 -7.68 0.50
N GLU A 25 0.91 -7.23 -0.47
CA GLU A 25 1.55 -5.91 -0.42
C GLU A 25 0.50 -4.80 -0.39
N THR A 26 -0.54 -4.90 -1.22
CA THR A 26 -1.64 -3.92 -1.24
C THR A 26 -2.34 -3.82 0.12
N ILE A 27 -2.61 -4.95 0.76
CA ILE A 27 -3.23 -4.97 2.10
C ILE A 27 -2.32 -4.33 3.14
N GLU A 28 -1.04 -4.68 3.13
CA GLU A 28 -0.07 -4.13 4.08
C GLU A 28 0.09 -2.62 3.87
N ASN A 29 0.13 -2.18 2.61
CA ASN A 29 0.20 -0.77 2.26
C ASN A 29 -1.01 0.00 2.78
N ARG A 30 -2.23 -0.56 2.67
CA ARG A 30 -3.44 0.04 3.25
C ARG A 30 -3.38 0.15 4.76
N LYS A 31 -2.96 -0.89 5.48
CA LYS A 31 -2.85 -0.84 6.96
C LYS A 31 -1.96 0.32 7.42
N VAL A 32 -0.82 0.51 6.76
CA VAL A 32 0.11 1.56 7.16
C VAL A 32 -0.44 2.95 6.84
N ILE A 33 -1.11 3.11 5.70
CA ILE A 33 -1.79 4.37 5.33
C ILE A 33 -2.88 4.71 6.35
N GLU A 34 -3.71 3.73 6.72
CA GLU A 34 -4.79 3.93 7.70
C GLU A 34 -4.24 4.30 9.08
N LYS A 35 -3.15 3.67 9.52
CA LYS A 35 -2.49 4.00 10.79
C LYS A 35 -1.94 5.43 10.80
N ALA A 36 -1.30 5.86 9.72
CA ALA A 36 -0.80 7.22 9.59
C ALA A 36 -1.94 8.24 9.55
N LYS A 37 -3.04 7.92 8.86
CA LYS A 37 -4.26 8.75 8.81
C LYS A 37 -4.86 8.92 10.21
N GLY A 38 -5.00 7.83 10.97
CA GLY A 38 -5.48 7.86 12.35
C GLY A 38 -4.62 8.76 13.25
N LEU A 39 -3.30 8.67 13.13
CA LEU A 39 -2.40 9.55 13.88
C LEU A 39 -2.60 11.03 13.52
N LEU A 40 -2.77 11.37 12.23
CA LEU A 40 -3.06 12.74 11.81
C LEU A 40 -4.42 13.21 12.34
N MET A 41 -5.43 12.35 12.35
CA MET A 41 -6.74 12.66 12.92
C MET A 41 -6.61 13.04 14.40
N GLU A 42 -5.87 12.27 15.17
CA GLU A 42 -5.66 12.52 16.61
C GLU A 42 -4.81 13.78 16.86
N ARG A 43 -3.66 13.89 16.19
CA ARG A 43 -2.69 14.98 16.40
C ARG A 43 -3.22 16.34 15.96
N ASP A 44 -3.85 16.38 14.78
CA ASP A 44 -4.27 17.62 14.13
C ASP A 44 -5.78 17.88 14.30
N ARG A 45 -6.48 17.03 15.07
CA ARG A 45 -7.94 17.08 15.31
C ARG A 45 -8.76 17.15 14.02
N LEU A 46 -8.35 16.36 13.03
CA LEU A 46 -8.97 16.31 11.71
C LEU A 46 -9.96 15.15 11.62
N GLY A 47 -11.00 15.34 10.81
CA GLY A 47 -11.82 14.24 10.32
C GLY A 47 -11.04 13.38 9.32
N GLU A 48 -11.53 12.16 9.08
CA GLU A 48 -10.87 11.18 8.20
C GLU A 48 -10.60 11.73 6.80
N ALA A 49 -11.59 12.40 6.19
CA ALA A 49 -11.48 12.96 4.85
C ALA A 49 -10.40 14.05 4.75
N ASP A 50 -10.27 14.89 5.79
CA ASP A 50 -9.29 15.97 5.81
C ASP A 50 -7.88 15.42 6.08
N ALA A 51 -7.73 14.45 6.99
CA ALA A 51 -6.47 13.76 7.21
C ALA A 51 -5.97 13.05 5.94
N TYR A 52 -6.86 12.37 5.22
CA TYR A 52 -6.52 11.75 3.94
C TYR A 52 -6.11 12.79 2.89
N ARG A 53 -6.82 13.92 2.80
CA ARG A 53 -6.48 15.03 1.89
C ARG A 53 -5.10 15.61 2.20
N VAL A 54 -4.74 15.74 3.48
CA VAL A 54 -3.40 16.18 3.90
C VAL A 54 -2.33 15.19 3.43
N MET A 55 -2.55 13.89 3.61
CA MET A 55 -1.62 12.86 3.11
C MET A 55 -1.46 12.92 1.58
N GLN A 56 -2.56 13.09 0.84
CA GLN A 56 -2.52 13.24 -0.61
C GLN A 56 -1.74 14.47 -1.05
N LYS A 57 -1.99 15.62 -0.42
CA LYS A 57 -1.23 16.85 -0.71
C LYS A 57 0.26 16.65 -0.45
N LEU A 58 0.60 16.05 0.69
CA LEU A 58 1.99 15.77 1.06
C LEU A 58 2.67 14.80 0.08
N ALA A 59 1.93 13.82 -0.44
CA ALA A 59 2.40 12.89 -1.46
C ALA A 59 2.72 13.61 -2.78
N MET A 60 1.83 14.51 -3.22
CA MET A 60 2.05 15.33 -4.41
C MET A 60 3.24 16.28 -4.24
N ASP A 61 3.27 17.03 -3.14
CA ASP A 61 4.33 18.01 -2.85
C ASP A 61 5.72 17.37 -2.77
N LYS A 62 5.80 16.15 -2.21
CA LYS A 62 7.06 15.40 -2.07
C LYS A 62 7.35 14.44 -3.22
N ARG A 63 6.45 14.33 -4.21
CA ARG A 63 6.48 13.33 -5.30
C ARG A 63 6.73 11.90 -4.78
N LYS A 64 6.02 11.55 -3.71
CA LYS A 64 6.10 10.25 -3.05
C LYS A 64 4.78 9.52 -3.12
N THR A 65 4.81 8.20 -2.99
CA THR A 65 3.58 7.42 -2.86
C THR A 65 2.92 7.70 -1.50
N LEU A 66 1.61 7.49 -1.39
CA LEU A 66 0.90 7.59 -0.10
C LEU A 66 1.51 6.68 0.96
N ARG A 67 2.00 5.50 0.56
CA ARG A 67 2.69 4.55 1.42
C ARG A 67 3.95 5.14 2.04
N GLN A 68 4.79 5.78 1.23
CA GLN A 68 6.03 6.41 1.69
C GLN A 68 5.76 7.64 2.58
N VAL A 69 4.68 8.38 2.28
CA VAL A 69 4.21 9.48 3.14
C VAL A 69 3.74 8.95 4.49
N ALA A 70 2.96 7.87 4.49
CA ALA A 70 2.50 7.21 5.71
C ALA A 70 3.67 6.75 6.59
N ASP A 71 4.71 6.13 6.01
CA ASP A 71 5.95 5.81 6.74
C ASP A 71 6.60 7.05 7.34
N GLY A 72 6.68 8.14 6.58
CA GLY A 72 7.27 9.38 7.06
C GLY A 72 6.51 9.98 8.24
N ILE A 73 5.17 9.92 8.21
CA ILE A 73 4.30 10.36 9.30
C ILE A 73 4.53 9.49 10.54
N LEU A 74 4.53 8.16 10.39
CA LEU A 74 4.69 7.23 11.51
C LEU A 74 6.09 7.25 12.13
N LYS A 75 7.13 7.58 11.35
CA LYS A 75 8.51 7.73 11.86
C LYS A 75 8.75 9.07 12.55
N GLY A 76 7.98 10.11 12.19
CA GLY A 76 8.05 11.43 12.81
C GLY A 76 7.04 11.64 13.95
N ALA A 77 6.30 10.58 14.32
CA ALA A 77 5.37 10.53 15.44
C ALA A 77 6.10 10.49 16.78
#